data_AF-A0A7R9H8C5-F1
#
_entry.id   AF-A0A7R9H8C5-F1
#
_cell.length_a   1.000
_cell.length_b   1.000
_cell.length_c   1.000
_cell.angle_alpha   90.00
_cell.angle_beta   90.00
_cell.angle_gamma   90.00
#
_symmetry.space_group_name_H-M   'P 1'
#
loop_
_entity.id
_entity.type
_entity.pdbx_description
1 polymer ?
#
loop_
_entity_poly.entity_id
_entity_poly.type
_entity_poly.pdbx_seq_one_letter_code
_entity_poly.pdbx_strand_id
1 'polypeptide(L)'
;MMGRLKLEFESGEYCDVKVDQPCPSSWWGYPVCGPCHCDVDKGYNADCNKTTGECYCKENHYQPIDSDHCYDCECYATGSYSNQCDLLTGQCKCRNGVIGRRCDSCPNPYAEVTLRGCEVVYDGCPRSFSCGLWWERTPFGKVAIESCPNHSQGRASRSCDEELGGWQEPDLFNCTSDYFLDLRKVLGQLEGGDLHVTTFVAVKVAADLRRATNKTEELHGSDVLISQQLLQELMSFEGGEKGLNLTHSQDKDYIQLGQLEGGDLHVTTFVAVKVAADLRRATNKTEELHGSDVLISQQLLQELMSFEGGEKGLNLTHSQDKDYIQNIVAAASVVLSDKYTEHWERIEELTGETAEDLVLSVDKYIATLARSQEDTYTNPFEIVADNMGIATLHIYIT
;
A
#
# COMPACT_ATOMS: atom_id res chain seq x y z
N MET A 1 4.28 -62.21 -32.72
CA MET A 1 2.90 -61.79 -33.07
C MET A 1 2.85 -60.27 -33.04
N MET A 2 2.44 -59.71 -34.18
CA MET A 2 1.93 -58.34 -34.41
C MET A 2 2.78 -57.15 -33.97
N GLY A 3 3.59 -56.67 -34.92
CA GLY A 3 3.96 -55.26 -34.99
C GLY A 3 2.75 -54.38 -35.33
N ARG A 4 2.68 -53.20 -34.73
CA ARG A 4 1.82 -52.10 -35.19
C ARG A 4 2.67 -51.15 -36.02
N LEU A 5 2.56 -51.29 -37.33
CA LEU A 5 2.98 -50.29 -38.31
C LEU A 5 2.22 -48.99 -38.04
N LYS A 6 2.93 -47.92 -37.72
CA LYS A 6 2.41 -46.55 -37.70
C LYS A 6 2.23 -46.16 -39.18
N LEU A 7 0.99 -45.99 -39.61
CA LEU A 7 0.66 -45.53 -40.97
C LEU A 7 1.04 -44.05 -41.07
N GLU A 8 2.19 -43.77 -41.69
CA GLU A 8 2.52 -42.44 -42.19
C GLU A 8 1.72 -42.20 -43.47
N PHE A 9 0.83 -41.21 -43.44
CA PHE A 9 0.07 -40.80 -44.62
C PHE A 9 0.99 -39.98 -45.54
N GLU A 10 1.55 -40.62 -46.55
CA GLU A 10 2.25 -39.96 -47.66
C GLU A 10 1.22 -39.49 -48.70
N SER A 11 1.22 -38.19 -49.03
CA SER A 11 0.41 -37.65 -50.13
C SER A 11 1.21 -36.61 -50.92
N GLY A 12 1.55 -36.93 -52.17
CA GLY A 12 2.26 -36.06 -53.12
C GLY A 12 3.07 -36.88 -54.13
N GLU A 13 3.37 -36.30 -55.30
CA GLU A 13 4.09 -36.97 -56.41
C GLU A 13 5.58 -37.26 -56.10
N TYR A 14 6.08 -36.85 -54.93
CA TYR A 14 7.49 -36.95 -54.51
C TYR A 14 7.73 -37.47 -53.07
N CYS A 15 6.73 -38.01 -52.36
CA CYS A 15 6.89 -38.52 -50.98
C CYS A 15 7.55 -37.50 -50.01
N ASP A 16 7.14 -36.23 -50.05
CA ASP A 16 7.62 -35.24 -49.08
C ASP A 16 6.92 -35.41 -47.72
N VAL A 17 7.72 -35.57 -46.66
CA VAL A 17 7.23 -35.48 -45.27
C VAL A 17 6.76 -34.05 -45.04
N LYS A 18 5.44 -33.82 -44.99
CA LYS A 18 4.90 -32.55 -44.49
C LYS A 18 5.24 -32.45 -43.00
N VAL A 19 6.35 -31.79 -42.70
CA VAL A 19 6.58 -31.27 -41.36
C VAL A 19 5.55 -30.18 -41.15
N ASP A 20 4.46 -30.50 -40.45
CA ASP A 20 3.45 -29.52 -40.06
C ASP A 20 4.17 -28.35 -39.38
N GLN A 21 4.13 -27.17 -40.01
CA GLN A 21 4.79 -25.98 -39.47
C GLN A 21 4.09 -25.60 -38.17
N PRO A 22 4.80 -25.59 -37.02
CA PRO A 22 4.21 -25.16 -35.76
C PRO A 22 3.78 -23.69 -35.84
N CYS A 23 2.78 -23.32 -35.04
CA CYS A 23 2.29 -21.95 -34.95
C CYS A 23 3.43 -20.94 -34.69
N PRO A 24 3.31 -19.68 -35.17
CA PRO A 24 4.27 -18.61 -34.92
C PRO A 24 4.56 -18.36 -33.42
N SER A 25 5.62 -17.61 -33.12
CA SER A 25 5.91 -17.14 -31.76
C SER A 25 4.72 -16.36 -31.19
N SER A 26 4.44 -16.55 -29.90
CA SER A 26 3.27 -16.03 -29.17
C SER A 26 1.90 -16.56 -29.64
N TRP A 27 1.88 -17.66 -30.42
CA TRP A 27 0.66 -18.35 -30.84
C TRP A 27 0.73 -19.86 -30.49
N TRP A 28 -0.44 -20.48 -30.29
CA TRP A 28 -0.58 -21.90 -29.93
C TRP A 28 -1.83 -22.52 -30.57
N GLY A 29 -1.88 -23.85 -30.62
CA GLY A 29 -3.03 -24.62 -31.15
C GLY A 29 -2.69 -25.44 -32.39
N TYR A 30 -3.53 -26.41 -32.70
CA TYR A 30 -3.49 -27.17 -33.95
C TYR A 30 -4.90 -27.73 -34.25
N PRO A 31 -5.39 -27.68 -35.50
CA PRO A 31 -4.78 -27.17 -36.74
C PRO A 31 -4.96 -25.65 -36.96
N VAL A 32 -5.70 -24.98 -36.07
CA VAL A 32 -5.89 -23.52 -36.10
C VAL A 32 -5.12 -22.90 -34.94
N CYS A 33 -4.29 -21.90 -35.24
CA CYS A 33 -3.50 -21.19 -34.25
C CYS A 33 -4.30 -20.00 -33.66
N GLY A 34 -4.24 -19.81 -32.34
CA GLY A 34 -4.70 -18.61 -31.63
C GLY A 34 -3.57 -17.96 -30.83
N PRO A 35 -3.72 -16.68 -30.42
CA PRO A 35 -2.70 -15.99 -29.64
C PRO A 35 -2.60 -16.52 -28.19
N CYS A 36 -1.39 -16.54 -27.65
CA CYS A 36 -1.13 -16.73 -26.23
C CYS A 36 -1.56 -15.47 -25.45
N HIS A 37 -2.28 -15.63 -24.35
CA HIS A 37 -2.71 -14.53 -23.48
C HIS A 37 -1.93 -14.56 -22.16
N CYS A 38 -0.60 -14.49 -22.25
CA CYS A 38 0.28 -14.52 -21.09
C CYS A 38 0.62 -13.10 -20.61
N ASP A 39 0.59 -12.90 -19.30
CA ASP A 39 0.85 -11.59 -18.68
C ASP A 39 2.35 -11.35 -18.53
N VAL A 40 2.92 -10.60 -19.47
CA VAL A 40 4.37 -10.31 -19.48
C VAL A 40 4.80 -9.39 -18.34
N ASP A 41 3.90 -8.55 -17.83
CA ASP A 41 4.20 -7.63 -16.72
C ASP A 41 4.39 -8.41 -15.42
N LYS A 42 3.72 -9.57 -15.29
CA LYS A 42 3.90 -10.53 -14.20
C LYS A 42 5.09 -11.48 -14.38
N GLY A 43 5.95 -11.27 -15.38
CA GLY A 43 7.15 -12.08 -15.61
C GLY A 43 6.93 -13.39 -16.38
N TYR A 44 5.76 -13.60 -16.97
CA TYR A 44 5.53 -14.76 -17.84
C TYR A 44 6.21 -14.59 -19.20
N ASN A 45 6.49 -15.72 -19.84
CA ASN A 45 6.93 -15.73 -21.22
C ASN A 45 5.75 -15.36 -22.15
N ALA A 46 6.02 -14.54 -23.17
CA ALA A 46 5.05 -14.23 -24.22
C ALA A 46 4.74 -15.46 -25.10
N ASP A 47 5.64 -16.46 -25.12
CA ASP A 47 5.39 -17.77 -25.69
C ASP A 47 4.71 -18.68 -24.66
N CYS A 48 3.65 -19.36 -25.07
CA CYS A 48 2.96 -20.39 -24.29
C CYS A 48 3.18 -21.78 -24.89
N ASN A 49 2.80 -22.81 -24.15
CA ASN A 49 2.87 -24.19 -24.63
C ASN A 49 2.07 -24.35 -25.93
N LYS A 50 2.73 -24.82 -27.00
CA LYS A 50 2.16 -24.85 -28.36
C LYS A 50 0.94 -25.77 -28.51
N THR A 51 0.75 -26.73 -27.61
CA THR A 51 -0.38 -27.67 -27.66
C THR A 51 -1.48 -27.33 -26.66
N THR A 52 -1.14 -26.89 -25.45
CA THR A 52 -2.11 -26.64 -24.37
C THR A 52 -2.48 -25.17 -24.19
N GLY A 53 -1.65 -24.25 -24.70
CA GLY A 53 -1.82 -22.80 -24.49
C GLY A 53 -1.39 -22.31 -23.12
N GLU A 54 -0.83 -23.19 -22.29
CA GLU A 54 -0.44 -22.88 -20.91
C GLU A 54 0.78 -21.95 -20.88
N CYS A 55 0.65 -20.85 -20.13
CA CYS A 55 1.72 -19.88 -19.91
C CYS A 55 2.74 -20.42 -18.90
N TYR A 56 4.01 -20.13 -19.13
CA TYR A 56 5.09 -20.52 -18.23
C TYR A 56 5.98 -19.30 -17.97
N CYS A 57 6.66 -19.32 -16.82
CA CYS A 57 7.59 -18.25 -16.47
C CYS A 57 8.72 -18.13 -17.49
N LYS A 58 9.24 -16.92 -17.66
CA LYS A 58 10.43 -16.67 -18.49
C LYS A 58 11.63 -17.50 -18.00
N GLU A 59 12.61 -17.72 -18.87
CA GLU A 59 13.85 -18.37 -18.45
C GLU A 59 14.49 -17.65 -17.25
N ASN A 60 15.05 -18.42 -16.31
CA ASN A 60 15.59 -17.93 -15.04
C ASN A 60 14.55 -17.20 -14.18
N HIS A 61 13.27 -17.60 -14.23
CA HIS A 61 12.24 -17.14 -13.31
C HIS A 61 11.56 -18.33 -12.61
N TYR A 62 10.90 -18.06 -11.48
CA TYR A 62 10.17 -19.05 -10.69
C TYR A 62 8.85 -18.47 -10.18
N GLN A 63 7.90 -19.34 -9.86
CA GLN A 63 6.58 -18.98 -9.35
C GLN A 63 6.24 -19.78 -8.09
N PRO A 64 6.14 -19.13 -6.92
CA PRO A 64 5.65 -19.75 -5.69
C PRO A 64 4.19 -20.22 -5.80
N ILE A 65 3.77 -21.20 -4.99
CA ILE A 65 2.39 -21.75 -4.99
C ILE A 65 1.35 -20.64 -4.73
N ASP A 66 1.66 -19.70 -3.84
CA ASP A 66 0.72 -18.67 -3.38
C ASP A 66 0.85 -17.36 -4.18
N SER A 67 1.55 -17.36 -5.31
CA SER A 67 1.76 -16.15 -6.13
C SER A 67 1.38 -16.38 -7.60
N ASP A 68 0.71 -15.39 -8.16
CA ASP A 68 0.42 -15.31 -9.60
C ASP A 68 1.55 -14.61 -10.38
N HIS A 69 2.65 -14.22 -9.73
CA HIS A 69 3.81 -13.57 -10.36
C HIS A 69 4.99 -14.51 -10.51
N CYS A 70 5.68 -14.40 -11.65
CA CYS A 70 6.97 -15.02 -11.91
C CYS A 70 8.09 -14.06 -11.51
N TYR A 71 8.91 -14.45 -10.54
CA TYR A 71 10.03 -13.67 -10.04
C TYR A 71 11.35 -14.12 -10.68
N ASP A 72 12.29 -13.20 -10.88
CA ASP A 72 13.63 -13.53 -11.37
C ASP A 72 14.38 -14.39 -10.32
N CYS A 73 15.01 -15.47 -10.79
CA CYS A 73 15.84 -16.36 -9.99
C CYS A 73 16.99 -15.61 -9.33
N GLU A 74 17.58 -14.65 -10.06
CA GLU A 74 18.54 -13.69 -9.49
C GLU A 74 19.80 -14.36 -8.89
N CYS A 75 20.18 -15.54 -9.42
CA CYS A 75 21.30 -16.33 -8.92
C CYS A 75 22.65 -15.60 -9.05
N TYR A 76 23.46 -15.66 -8.01
CA TYR A 76 24.79 -15.07 -8.00
C TYR A 76 25.78 -15.91 -8.80
N ALA A 77 26.20 -15.41 -9.97
CA ALA A 77 27.02 -16.14 -10.94
C ALA A 77 28.34 -16.72 -10.37
N THR A 78 28.95 -16.06 -9.37
CA THR A 78 30.16 -16.57 -8.71
C THR A 78 29.87 -17.74 -7.78
N GLY A 79 28.72 -17.70 -7.08
CA GLY A 79 28.32 -18.68 -6.06
C GLY A 79 27.43 -19.81 -6.58
N SER A 80 26.84 -19.67 -7.76
CA SER A 80 26.00 -20.69 -8.40
C SER A 80 26.70 -21.42 -9.56
N TYR A 81 26.13 -22.54 -9.98
CA TYR A 81 26.53 -23.25 -11.21
C TYR A 81 25.80 -22.75 -12.46
N SER A 82 24.63 -22.14 -12.29
CA SER A 82 23.76 -21.65 -13.36
C SER A 82 22.86 -20.52 -12.85
N ASN A 83 22.27 -19.77 -13.78
CA ASN A 83 21.24 -18.77 -13.47
C ASN A 83 19.83 -19.38 -13.34
N GLN A 84 19.69 -20.67 -13.65
CA GLN A 84 18.46 -21.42 -13.45
C GLN A 84 18.28 -21.78 -11.97
N CYS A 85 17.08 -21.53 -11.46
CA CYS A 85 16.65 -21.92 -10.13
C CYS A 85 15.49 -22.92 -10.20
N ASP A 86 15.14 -23.48 -9.05
CA ASP A 86 13.95 -24.31 -8.89
C ASP A 86 12.66 -23.51 -9.20
N LEU A 87 11.77 -24.09 -10.00
CA LEU A 87 10.59 -23.38 -10.54
C LEU A 87 9.57 -22.97 -9.47
N LEU A 88 9.61 -23.60 -8.28
CA LEU A 88 8.64 -23.36 -7.21
C LEU A 88 9.25 -22.55 -6.05
N THR A 89 10.43 -22.97 -5.60
CA THR A 89 11.11 -22.38 -4.43
C THR A 89 12.04 -21.23 -4.79
N GLY A 90 12.44 -21.12 -6.06
CA GLY A 90 13.41 -20.13 -6.51
C GLY A 90 14.84 -20.40 -6.04
N GLN A 91 15.13 -21.58 -5.49
CA GLN A 91 16.46 -21.93 -4.99
C GLN A 91 17.44 -22.19 -6.14
N CYS A 92 18.54 -21.44 -6.16
CA CYS A 92 19.63 -21.60 -7.11
C CYS A 92 20.53 -22.79 -6.75
N LYS A 93 21.18 -23.39 -7.76
CA LYS A 93 22.16 -24.47 -7.56
C LYS A 93 23.49 -23.89 -7.08
N CYS A 94 23.69 -23.86 -5.76
CA CYS A 94 24.89 -23.30 -5.13
C CYS A 94 26.12 -24.20 -5.25
N ARG A 95 27.29 -23.56 -5.30
CA ARG A 95 28.59 -24.22 -5.19
C ARG A 95 28.84 -24.68 -3.75
N ASN A 96 29.77 -25.62 -3.59
CA ASN A 96 30.11 -26.19 -2.30
C ASN A 96 30.47 -25.09 -1.27
N GLY A 97 29.78 -25.10 -0.13
CA GLY A 97 30.01 -24.19 0.99
C GLY A 97 29.30 -22.83 0.88
N VAL A 98 28.64 -22.53 -0.25
CA VAL A 98 27.85 -21.31 -0.46
C VAL A 98 26.39 -21.57 -0.08
N ILE A 99 25.71 -20.58 0.51
CA ILE A 99 24.34 -20.67 1.02
C ILE A 99 23.46 -19.51 0.51
N GLY A 100 22.16 -19.59 0.81
CA GLY A 100 21.15 -18.61 0.43
C GLY A 100 20.37 -19.01 -0.82
N ARG A 101 19.18 -18.42 -1.03
CA ARG A 101 18.33 -18.69 -2.21
C ARG A 101 19.09 -18.39 -3.50
N ARG A 102 19.85 -17.28 -3.50
CA ARG A 102 20.62 -16.77 -4.63
C ARG A 102 22.06 -17.26 -4.68
N CYS A 103 22.52 -18.03 -3.69
CA CYS A 103 23.93 -18.44 -3.55
C CYS A 103 24.90 -17.25 -3.43
N ASP A 104 24.51 -16.22 -2.68
CA ASP A 104 25.24 -14.96 -2.49
C ASP A 104 25.92 -14.85 -1.12
N SER A 105 25.72 -15.82 -0.23
CA SER A 105 26.15 -15.74 1.17
C SER A 105 26.96 -16.96 1.60
N CYS A 106 27.73 -16.80 2.68
CA CYS A 106 28.51 -17.87 3.30
C CYS A 106 28.02 -18.14 4.73
N PRO A 107 28.18 -19.37 5.27
CA PRO A 107 27.80 -19.68 6.66
C PRO A 107 28.54 -18.83 7.70
N ASN A 108 29.76 -18.39 7.37
CA ASN A 108 30.52 -17.46 8.19
C ASN A 108 30.21 -16.01 7.72
N PRO A 109 29.74 -15.11 8.61
CA PRO A 109 29.39 -13.73 8.26
C PRO A 109 30.59 -12.89 7.80
N TYR A 110 31.81 -13.31 8.12
CA TYR A 110 33.05 -12.65 7.67
C TYR A 110 33.61 -13.28 6.39
N ALA A 111 32.91 -14.21 5.74
CA ALA A 111 33.38 -14.84 4.51
C ALA A 111 32.70 -14.28 3.26
N GLU A 112 33.48 -14.11 2.19
CA GLU A 112 33.04 -13.67 0.88
C GLU A 112 32.92 -14.88 -0.07
N VAL A 113 31.91 -14.86 -0.94
CA VAL A 113 31.73 -15.86 -1.99
C VAL A 113 32.70 -15.60 -3.15
N THR A 114 33.67 -16.50 -3.33
CA THR A 114 34.63 -16.45 -4.44
C THR A 114 34.44 -17.63 -5.40
N LEU A 115 35.14 -17.62 -6.54
CA LEU A 115 35.14 -18.76 -7.48
C LEU A 115 35.66 -20.06 -6.86
N ARG A 116 36.46 -19.98 -5.79
CA ARG A 116 37.05 -21.12 -5.05
C ARG A 116 36.19 -21.56 -3.86
N GLY A 117 35.10 -20.86 -3.57
CA GLY A 117 34.24 -21.08 -2.40
C GLY A 117 34.28 -19.89 -1.45
N CYS A 118 33.88 -20.13 -0.20
CA CYS A 118 33.84 -19.11 0.85
C CYS A 118 35.24 -18.85 1.42
N GLU A 119 35.75 -17.63 1.25
CA GLU A 119 37.04 -17.18 1.78
C GLU A 119 36.82 -16.14 2.88
N VAL A 120 37.46 -16.33 4.04
CA VAL A 120 37.30 -15.43 5.20
C VAL A 120 38.08 -14.13 4.99
N VAL A 121 37.40 -13.01 5.23
CA VAL A 121 37.94 -11.65 5.22
C VAL A 121 38.24 -11.23 6.66
N TYR A 122 39.47 -10.79 6.93
CA TYR A 122 39.94 -10.46 8.28
C TYR A 122 40.08 -8.96 8.55
N ASP A 123 40.13 -8.14 7.49
CA ASP A 123 40.44 -6.70 7.55
C ASP A 123 39.22 -5.80 7.29
N GLY A 124 38.02 -6.39 7.26
CA GLY A 124 36.78 -5.66 7.03
C GLY A 124 35.59 -6.57 6.82
N CYS A 125 34.49 -5.95 6.40
CA CYS A 125 33.27 -6.64 6.07
C CYS A 125 33.32 -7.16 4.62
N PRO A 126 32.97 -8.44 4.38
CA PRO A 126 33.01 -9.05 3.05
C PRO A 126 31.95 -8.46 2.13
N ARG A 127 32.07 -8.67 0.82
CA ARG A 127 30.99 -8.32 -0.11
C ARG A 127 29.70 -9.04 0.30
N SER A 128 28.59 -8.30 0.40
CA SER A 128 27.29 -8.88 0.77
C SER A 128 26.13 -8.21 0.03
N PHE A 129 25.06 -8.95 -0.20
CA PHE A 129 23.84 -8.43 -0.79
C PHE A 129 22.82 -8.13 0.31
N SER A 130 22.24 -6.92 0.32
CA SER A 130 21.19 -6.53 1.27
C SER A 130 20.35 -5.41 0.70
N CYS A 131 19.04 -5.48 0.91
CA CYS A 131 18.05 -4.47 0.47
C CYS A 131 18.16 -4.09 -1.01
N GLY A 132 18.30 -5.09 -1.90
CA GLY A 132 18.41 -4.84 -3.33
C GLY A 132 19.79 -4.38 -3.82
N LEU A 133 20.76 -4.21 -2.92
CA LEU A 133 22.08 -3.64 -3.22
C LEU A 133 23.23 -4.60 -2.90
N TRP A 134 24.25 -4.56 -3.77
CA TRP A 134 25.52 -5.22 -3.56
C TRP A 134 26.49 -4.27 -2.86
N TRP A 135 26.83 -4.58 -1.61
CA TRP A 135 27.81 -3.84 -0.83
C TRP A 135 29.19 -4.40 -1.09
N GLU A 136 30.08 -3.56 -1.61
CA GLU A 136 31.48 -3.91 -1.84
C GLU A 136 32.23 -4.12 -0.52
N ARG A 137 33.31 -4.91 -0.56
CA ARG A 137 34.17 -5.16 0.60
C ARG A 137 34.68 -3.86 1.19
N THR A 138 34.46 -3.66 2.48
CA THR A 138 34.71 -2.38 3.16
C THR A 138 35.51 -2.61 4.44
N PRO A 139 36.63 -1.90 4.67
CA PRO A 139 37.40 -2.01 5.90
C PRO A 139 36.59 -1.65 7.15
N PHE A 140 36.95 -2.19 8.31
CA PHE A 140 36.31 -1.84 9.58
C PHE A 140 36.43 -0.33 9.88
N GLY A 141 35.38 0.25 10.46
CA GLY A 141 35.25 1.67 10.75
C GLY A 141 35.00 2.55 9.53
N LYS A 142 34.71 1.96 8.36
CA LYS A 142 34.35 2.70 7.14
C LYS A 142 32.89 2.45 6.77
N VAL A 143 32.36 3.41 6.00
CA VAL A 143 31.00 3.37 5.46
C VAL A 143 31.09 3.13 3.96
N ALA A 144 30.39 2.11 3.48
CA ALA A 144 30.17 1.87 2.07
C ALA A 144 29.03 2.77 1.57
N ILE A 145 29.14 3.29 0.35
CA ILE A 145 28.11 4.14 -0.25
C ILE A 145 27.84 3.65 -1.66
N GLU A 146 26.60 3.30 -1.92
CA GLU A 146 26.14 2.80 -3.21
C GLU A 146 24.97 3.63 -3.74
N SER A 147 24.69 3.50 -5.03
CA SER A 147 23.47 4.06 -5.61
C SER A 147 22.25 3.29 -5.09
N CYS A 148 21.13 4.00 -4.93
CA CYS A 148 19.88 3.38 -4.48
C CYS A 148 19.38 2.29 -5.46
N PRO A 149 18.56 1.33 -4.96
CA PRO A 149 18.08 0.20 -5.77
C PRO A 149 17.15 0.65 -6.90
N ASN A 150 16.82 -0.28 -7.81
CA ASN A 150 15.92 -0.02 -8.93
C ASN A 150 14.61 0.65 -8.46
N HIS A 151 14.09 1.57 -9.27
CA HIS A 151 12.90 2.40 -8.98
C HIS A 151 13.08 3.46 -7.88
N SER A 152 14.33 3.76 -7.52
CA SER A 152 14.67 4.85 -6.60
C SER A 152 15.96 5.57 -7.02
N GLN A 153 16.11 6.82 -6.59
CA GLN A 153 17.29 7.65 -6.87
C GLN A 153 17.84 8.26 -5.59
N GLY A 154 19.16 8.25 -5.45
CA GLY A 154 19.85 8.77 -4.27
C GLY A 154 21.13 8.01 -3.98
N ARG A 155 21.57 8.06 -2.72
CA ARG A 155 22.74 7.32 -2.23
C ARG A 155 22.36 6.55 -0.97
N ALA A 156 22.54 5.24 -1.00
CA ALA A 156 22.42 4.38 0.17
C ALA A 156 23.77 4.29 0.88
N SER A 157 23.79 4.15 2.20
CA SER A 157 25.02 3.96 2.95
C SER A 157 24.94 2.78 3.90
N ARG A 158 26.07 2.14 4.19
CA ARG A 158 26.11 1.02 5.14
C ARG A 158 27.42 1.04 5.91
N SER A 159 27.32 1.00 7.24
CA SER A 159 28.48 1.02 8.12
C SER A 159 29.04 -0.40 8.33
N CYS A 160 30.36 -0.52 8.28
CA CYS A 160 31.09 -1.72 8.67
C CYS A 160 31.81 -1.47 9.99
N ASP A 161 31.37 -2.12 11.06
CA ASP A 161 31.88 -1.91 12.42
C ASP A 161 32.39 -3.24 13.02
N GLU A 162 33.56 -3.24 13.64
CA GLU A 162 34.15 -4.45 14.22
C GLU A 162 33.48 -4.84 15.56
N GLU A 163 33.16 -3.86 16.39
CA GLU A 163 32.60 -4.07 17.73
C GLU A 163 31.15 -4.53 17.67
N LEU A 164 30.41 -4.02 16.69
CA LEU A 164 28.99 -4.35 16.46
C LEU A 164 28.79 -5.58 15.56
N GLY A 165 29.82 -6.38 15.33
CA GLY A 165 29.69 -7.67 14.63
C GLY A 165 29.70 -7.60 13.10
N GLY A 166 30.31 -6.57 12.52
CA GLY A 166 30.51 -6.41 11.08
C GLY A 166 29.51 -5.45 10.43
N TRP A 167 28.88 -5.89 9.35
CA TRP A 167 27.93 -5.08 8.61
C TRP A 167 26.71 -4.71 9.45
N GLN A 168 26.44 -3.41 9.54
CA GLN A 168 25.20 -2.90 10.12
C GLN A 168 24.05 -2.92 9.11
N GLU A 169 22.84 -2.64 9.57
CA GLU A 169 21.69 -2.48 8.69
C GLU A 169 21.93 -1.36 7.67
N PRO A 170 21.65 -1.59 6.37
CA PRO A 170 21.77 -0.56 5.35
C PRO A 170 20.86 0.65 5.61
N ASP A 171 21.41 1.84 5.50
CA ASP A 171 20.70 3.09 5.55
C ASP A 171 20.27 3.53 4.13
N LEU A 172 18.98 3.38 3.86
CA LEU A 172 18.31 3.81 2.62
C LEU A 172 17.58 5.15 2.79
N PHE A 173 17.83 5.90 3.87
CA PHE A 173 17.09 7.13 4.16
C PHE A 173 17.19 8.15 3.02
N ASN A 174 18.36 8.25 2.39
CA ASN A 174 18.63 9.18 1.29
C ASN A 174 18.19 8.65 -0.10
N CYS A 175 17.42 7.56 -0.15
CA CYS A 175 16.79 7.07 -1.37
C CYS A 175 15.41 7.67 -1.52
N THR A 176 15.10 8.16 -2.72
CA THR A 176 13.77 8.69 -3.09
C THR A 176 13.17 7.82 -4.18
N SER A 177 11.98 7.28 -3.98
CA SER A 177 11.27 6.51 -5.01
C SER A 177 10.95 7.37 -6.24
N ASP A 178 10.88 6.75 -7.41
CA ASP A 178 10.67 7.46 -8.68
C ASP A 178 9.41 8.34 -8.70
N TYR A 179 8.33 7.88 -8.06
CA TYR A 179 7.06 8.62 -7.97
C TYR A 179 7.15 9.89 -7.09
N PHE A 180 8.14 10.00 -6.22
CA PHE A 180 8.36 11.14 -5.32
C PHE A 180 9.34 12.17 -5.89
N LEU A 181 10.04 11.87 -6.98
CA LEU A 181 11.06 12.77 -7.54
C LEU A 181 10.51 14.11 -8.00
N ASP A 182 9.29 14.11 -8.57
CA ASP A 182 8.64 15.35 -8.99
C ASP A 182 8.13 16.15 -7.79
N LEU A 183 7.63 15.48 -6.75
CA LEU A 183 7.24 16.12 -5.48
C LEU A 183 8.45 16.75 -4.79
N ARG A 184 9.63 16.11 -4.83
CA ARG A 184 10.89 16.69 -4.33
C ARG A 184 11.28 17.97 -5.05
N LYS A 185 11.06 18.05 -6.38
CA LYS A 185 11.32 19.28 -7.15
C LYS A 185 10.35 20.40 -6.74
N VAL A 186 9.07 20.07 -6.61
CA VAL A 186 8.05 21.03 -6.16
C VAL A 186 8.39 21.55 -4.77
N LEU A 187 8.77 20.68 -3.84
CA LEU A 187 9.20 21.08 -2.51
C LEU A 187 10.40 22.03 -2.56
N GLY A 188 11.42 21.74 -3.36
CA GLY A 188 12.57 22.63 -3.53
C GLY A 188 12.20 24.00 -4.10
N GLN A 189 11.17 24.10 -4.96
CA GLN A 189 10.65 25.38 -5.46
C GLN A 189 9.86 26.16 -4.40
N LEU A 190 9.15 25.46 -3.51
CA LEU A 190 8.45 26.07 -2.38
C LEU A 190 9.45 26.62 -1.36
N GLU A 191 10.44 25.83 -0.96
CA GLU A 191 11.51 26.26 -0.04
C GLU A 191 12.38 27.37 -0.62
N GLY A 192 12.64 27.33 -1.94
CA GLY A 192 13.37 28.36 -2.66
C GLY A 192 12.60 29.68 -2.84
N GLY A 193 11.30 29.70 -2.56
CA GLY A 193 10.43 30.86 -2.75
C GLY A 193 10.08 31.17 -4.21
N ASP A 194 10.42 30.28 -5.15
CA ASP A 194 10.06 30.39 -6.57
C ASP A 194 8.58 30.04 -6.82
N LEU A 195 8.02 29.20 -5.96
CA LEU A 195 6.63 28.79 -5.98
C LEU A 195 5.98 29.15 -4.64
N HIS A 196 4.79 29.72 -4.70
CA HIS A 196 3.95 29.93 -3.52
C HIS A 196 2.80 28.95 -3.53
N VAL A 197 2.44 28.45 -2.34
CA VAL A 197 1.26 27.62 -2.18
C VAL A 197 0.03 28.48 -2.50
N THR A 198 -0.77 28.00 -3.45
CA THR A 198 -2.07 28.56 -3.83
C THR A 198 -3.06 27.41 -3.83
N THR A 199 -4.36 27.69 -3.82
CA THR A 199 -5.43 26.67 -3.89
C THR A 199 -5.18 25.63 -4.98
N PHE A 200 -4.79 26.05 -6.20
CA PHE A 200 -4.49 25.12 -7.30
C PHE A 200 -3.26 24.25 -7.03
N VAL A 201 -2.19 24.84 -6.50
CA VAL A 201 -0.97 24.12 -6.14
C VAL A 201 -1.27 23.12 -5.02
N ALA A 202 -2.08 23.52 -4.04
CA ALA A 202 -2.45 22.69 -2.90
C ALA A 202 -3.20 21.42 -3.32
N VAL A 203 -4.26 21.57 -4.14
CA VAL A 203 -5.01 20.43 -4.69
C VAL A 203 -4.11 19.51 -5.50
N LYS A 204 -3.29 20.10 -6.39
CA LYS A 204 -2.42 19.32 -7.27
C LYS A 204 -1.37 18.53 -6.48
N VAL A 205 -0.69 19.17 -5.53
CA VAL A 205 0.34 18.54 -4.70
C VAL A 205 -0.27 17.42 -3.85
N ALA A 206 -1.45 17.63 -3.24
CA ALA A 206 -2.11 16.57 -2.48
C ALA A 206 -2.54 15.39 -3.36
N ALA A 207 -3.07 15.66 -4.57
CA ALA A 207 -3.43 14.60 -5.51
C ALA A 207 -2.21 13.82 -6.01
N ASP A 208 -1.11 14.52 -6.29
CA ASP A 208 0.16 13.91 -6.71
C ASP A 208 0.79 13.10 -5.56
N LEU A 209 0.74 13.59 -4.32
CA LEU A 209 1.20 12.88 -3.13
C LEU A 209 0.39 11.61 -2.85
N ARG A 210 -0.94 11.70 -2.95
CA ARG A 210 -1.83 10.52 -2.86
C ARG A 210 -1.53 9.50 -3.95
N ARG A 211 -1.26 9.96 -5.18
CA ARG A 211 -0.91 9.07 -6.29
C ARG A 211 0.44 8.39 -6.05
N ALA A 212 1.43 9.10 -5.52
CA ALA A 212 2.75 8.56 -5.24
C ALA A 212 2.70 7.51 -4.12
N THR A 213 2.05 7.82 -3.00
CA THR A 213 1.86 6.90 -1.85
C THR A 213 1.10 5.63 -2.23
N ASN A 214 0.08 5.71 -3.09
CA ASN A 214 -0.67 4.52 -3.50
C ASN A 214 0.05 3.63 -4.54
N LYS A 215 1.07 4.15 -5.23
CA LYS A 215 1.85 3.40 -6.23
C LYS A 215 3.16 2.84 -5.68
N THR A 216 3.62 3.35 -4.55
CA THR A 216 4.85 2.91 -3.90
C THR A 216 4.52 1.78 -2.94
N GLU A 217 5.15 0.62 -3.13
CA GLU A 217 4.94 -0.54 -2.25
C GLU A 217 5.68 -0.34 -0.91
N GLU A 218 6.93 0.13 -0.97
CA GLU A 218 7.75 0.47 0.19
C GLU A 218 8.20 1.93 0.10
N LEU A 219 7.96 2.69 1.17
CA LEU A 219 8.38 4.09 1.28
C LEU A 219 9.76 4.18 1.92
N HIS A 220 10.68 4.90 1.28
CA HIS A 220 11.97 5.21 1.88
C HIS A 220 11.89 6.43 2.81
N GLY A 221 12.91 6.63 3.63
CA GLY A 221 12.97 7.75 4.58
C GLY A 221 12.80 9.13 3.92
N SER A 222 13.41 9.36 2.75
CA SER A 222 13.23 10.61 2.00
C SER A 222 11.81 10.78 1.49
N ASP A 223 11.12 9.71 1.08
CA ASP A 223 9.74 9.79 0.59
C ASP A 223 8.80 10.22 1.72
N VAL A 224 9.02 9.68 2.93
CA VAL A 224 8.30 10.08 4.14
C VAL A 224 8.59 11.53 4.50
N LEU A 225 9.85 11.95 4.43
CA LEU A 225 10.25 13.34 4.74
C LEU A 225 9.65 14.34 3.74
N ILE A 226 9.71 14.06 2.44
CA ILE A 226 9.06 14.86 1.39
C ILE A 226 7.56 14.94 1.65
N SER A 227 6.91 13.81 1.98
CA SER A 227 5.48 13.76 2.31
C SER A 227 5.16 14.65 3.50
N GLN A 228 5.93 14.53 4.58
CA GLN A 228 5.73 15.26 5.83
C GLN A 228 5.88 16.77 5.61
N GLN A 229 6.94 17.20 4.93
CA GLN A 229 7.19 18.62 4.66
C GLN A 229 6.12 19.21 3.75
N LEU A 230 5.75 18.52 2.66
CA LEU A 230 4.66 18.99 1.80
C LEU A 230 3.34 19.07 2.55
N LEU A 231 3.00 18.07 3.36
CA LEU A 231 1.77 18.11 4.18
C LEU A 231 1.79 19.28 5.17
N GLN A 232 2.94 19.57 5.79
CA GLN A 232 3.08 20.71 6.68
C GLN A 232 2.86 22.05 5.97
N GLU A 233 3.42 22.23 4.78
CA GLU A 233 3.20 23.42 3.95
C GLU A 233 1.73 23.56 3.48
N LEU A 234 1.08 22.44 3.16
CA LEU A 234 -0.33 22.43 2.80
C LEU A 234 -1.23 22.79 3.99
N MET A 235 -0.95 22.21 5.17
CA MET A 235 -1.71 22.49 6.39
C MET A 235 -1.51 23.94 6.86
N SER A 236 -0.30 24.48 6.77
CA SER A 236 -0.02 25.87 7.15
C SER A 236 -0.72 26.87 6.23
N PHE A 237 -0.75 26.60 4.92
CA PHE A 237 -1.50 27.38 3.95
C PHE A 237 -2.99 27.39 4.25
N GLU A 238 -3.61 26.22 4.44
CA GLU A 238 -5.04 26.15 4.74
C GLU A 238 -5.41 26.75 6.10
N GLY A 239 -4.54 26.66 7.11
CA GLY A 239 -4.75 27.27 8.42
C GLY A 239 -4.73 28.81 8.40
N GLY A 240 -4.18 29.43 7.36
CA GLY A 240 -4.15 30.88 7.17
C GLY A 240 -5.33 31.45 6.38
N GLU A 241 -6.01 30.63 5.59
CA GLU A 241 -7.13 31.04 4.74
C GLU A 241 -8.46 31.06 5.51
N LYS A 242 -9.34 32.03 5.21
CA LYS A 242 -10.69 32.12 5.80
C LYS A 242 -11.75 32.34 4.72
N GLY A 243 -12.90 31.69 4.86
CA GLY A 243 -14.06 31.86 3.96
C GLY A 243 -13.96 31.11 2.62
N LEU A 244 -14.48 31.68 1.54
CA LEU A 244 -14.61 31.03 0.21
C LEU A 244 -13.27 30.73 -0.51
N ASN A 245 -12.14 31.16 0.05
CA ASN A 245 -10.81 30.82 -0.45
C ASN A 245 -10.27 29.49 0.09
N LEU A 246 -10.96 28.88 1.05
CA LEU A 246 -10.57 27.59 1.61
C LEU A 246 -10.60 26.51 0.52
N THR A 247 -9.52 25.75 0.36
CA THR A 247 -9.36 24.83 -0.77
C THR A 247 -10.39 23.70 -0.74
N HIS A 248 -10.83 23.27 0.45
CA HIS A 248 -11.90 22.29 0.62
C HIS A 248 -13.28 22.78 0.14
N SER A 249 -13.49 24.11 0.06
CA SER A 249 -14.74 24.69 -0.46
C SER A 249 -14.78 24.71 -2.00
N GLN A 250 -13.63 24.52 -2.64
CA GLN A 250 -13.46 24.58 -4.09
C GLN A 250 -13.20 23.20 -4.73
N ASP A 251 -12.74 22.21 -3.96
CA ASP A 251 -12.47 20.86 -4.45
C ASP A 251 -13.14 19.78 -3.59
N LYS A 252 -13.93 18.90 -4.24
CA LYS A 252 -14.73 17.85 -3.59
C LYS A 252 -13.85 16.78 -2.93
N ASP A 253 -12.61 16.59 -3.40
CA ASP A 253 -11.71 15.53 -2.98
C ASP A 253 -10.67 16.00 -1.94
N TYR A 254 -10.50 17.30 -1.74
CA TYR A 254 -9.55 17.88 -0.78
C TYR A 254 -10.20 18.15 0.60
N ILE A 255 -10.05 17.21 1.56
CA ILE A 255 -10.33 17.45 3.00
C ILE A 255 -9.12 16.96 3.80
N GLN A 256 -8.53 17.82 4.64
CA GLN A 256 -7.47 17.46 5.59
C GLN A 256 -8.01 17.44 7.02
N LEU A 257 -7.83 16.32 7.73
CA LEU A 257 -8.37 16.07 9.07
C LEU A 257 -7.70 16.89 10.18
N GLY A 258 -6.50 17.46 9.94
CA GLY A 258 -5.73 18.24 10.92
C GLY A 258 -6.34 19.60 11.30
N GLN A 259 -7.48 19.98 10.72
CA GLN A 259 -8.13 21.27 10.97
C GLN A 259 -9.29 21.21 11.99
N LEU A 260 -9.60 20.03 12.54
CA LEU A 260 -10.65 19.86 13.54
C LEU A 260 -10.16 20.17 14.96
N GLU A 261 -8.89 19.96 15.27
CA GLU A 261 -8.32 20.27 16.59
C GLU A 261 -8.11 21.79 16.82
N GLY A 262 -8.00 22.58 15.75
CA GLY A 262 -7.70 24.02 15.82
C GLY A 262 -8.92 24.95 15.94
N GLY A 263 -10.14 24.43 15.84
CA GLY A 263 -11.39 25.19 15.99
C GLY A 263 -11.71 26.21 14.88
N ASP A 264 -10.94 26.29 13.78
CA ASP A 264 -11.14 27.26 12.70
C ASP A 264 -11.91 26.67 11.48
N LEU A 265 -12.19 25.35 11.46
CA LEU A 265 -13.06 24.71 10.46
C LEU A 265 -14.49 24.57 10.98
N HIS A 266 -15.42 25.37 10.48
CA HIS A 266 -16.85 25.12 10.70
C HIS A 266 -17.25 23.86 9.92
N VAL A 267 -17.61 22.79 10.65
CA VAL A 267 -18.24 21.61 10.04
C VAL A 267 -19.45 22.09 9.24
N THR A 268 -19.51 21.75 7.95
CA THR A 268 -20.67 21.98 7.09
C THR A 268 -21.29 20.64 6.75
N THR A 269 -22.52 20.64 6.25
CA THR A 269 -23.22 19.41 5.82
C THR A 269 -22.39 18.61 4.82
N PHE A 270 -21.70 19.27 3.88
CA PHE A 270 -20.82 18.60 2.91
C PHE A 270 -19.61 17.93 3.57
N VAL A 271 -18.93 18.65 4.48
CA VAL A 271 -17.78 18.13 5.22
C VAL A 271 -18.21 16.94 6.08
N ALA A 272 -19.34 17.04 6.77
CA ALA A 272 -19.89 15.98 7.60
C ALA A 272 -20.10 14.68 6.81
N VAL A 273 -20.81 14.74 5.67
CA VAL A 273 -21.07 13.56 4.83
C VAL A 273 -19.77 12.87 4.41
N LYS A 274 -18.78 13.65 3.97
CA LYS A 274 -17.52 13.12 3.49
C LYS A 274 -16.68 12.51 4.62
N VAL A 275 -16.56 13.18 5.76
CA VAL A 275 -15.82 12.66 6.93
C VAL A 275 -16.45 11.37 7.44
N ALA A 276 -17.78 11.28 7.53
CA ALA A 276 -18.46 10.04 7.94
C ALA A 276 -18.19 8.88 6.97
N ALA A 277 -18.26 9.13 5.66
CA ALA A 277 -17.99 8.11 4.64
C ALA A 277 -16.52 7.64 4.68
N ASP A 278 -15.58 8.56 4.85
CA ASP A 278 -14.15 8.25 4.91
C ASP A 278 -13.77 7.57 6.22
N LEU A 279 -14.39 7.93 7.35
CA LEU A 279 -14.20 7.24 8.62
C LEU A 279 -14.68 5.79 8.57
N ARG A 280 -15.86 5.54 7.98
CA ARG A 280 -16.35 4.16 7.74
C ARG A 280 -15.38 3.38 6.84
N ARG A 281 -14.86 4.02 5.80
CA ARG A 281 -13.92 3.39 4.87
C ARG A 281 -12.60 3.04 5.57
N ALA A 282 -12.09 3.95 6.42
CA ALA A 282 -10.86 3.75 7.17
C ALA A 282 -11.02 2.58 8.15
N THR A 283 -12.01 2.64 9.03
CA THR A 283 -12.32 1.60 10.04
C THR A 283 -12.57 0.22 9.43
N ASN A 284 -13.17 0.14 8.24
CA ASN A 284 -13.42 -1.13 7.55
C ASN A 284 -12.20 -1.66 6.77
N LYS A 285 -11.23 -0.81 6.41
CA LYS A 285 -10.04 -1.22 5.66
C LYS A 285 -8.87 -1.60 6.59
N THR A 286 -8.80 -1.00 7.76
CA THR A 286 -7.78 -1.31 8.78
C THR A 286 -8.11 -2.64 9.47
N GLU A 287 -7.18 -3.59 9.46
CA GLU A 287 -7.35 -4.89 10.13
C GLU A 287 -7.42 -4.75 11.67
N GLU A 288 -6.67 -3.81 12.22
CA GLU A 288 -6.62 -3.52 13.65
C GLU A 288 -6.36 -2.02 13.85
N LEU A 289 -7.16 -1.39 14.71
CA LEU A 289 -6.99 0.01 15.11
C LEU A 289 -6.01 0.11 16.26
N HIS A 290 -5.07 1.06 16.19
CA HIS A 290 -4.21 1.41 17.32
C HIS A 290 -4.87 2.47 18.21
N GLY A 291 -4.34 2.68 19.42
CA GLY A 291 -4.94 3.62 20.39
C GLY A 291 -5.14 5.05 19.85
N SER A 292 -4.20 5.56 19.04
CA SER A 292 -4.38 6.86 18.36
C SER A 292 -5.52 6.85 17.34
N ASP A 293 -5.71 5.74 16.62
CA ASP A 293 -6.79 5.60 15.65
C ASP A 293 -8.16 5.56 16.34
N VAL A 294 -8.24 4.89 17.50
CA VAL A 294 -9.43 4.87 18.36
C VAL A 294 -9.75 6.27 18.86
N LEU A 295 -8.76 7.00 19.39
CA LEU A 295 -8.92 8.37 19.89
C LEU A 295 -9.40 9.34 18.79
N ILE A 296 -8.73 9.34 17.63
CA ILE A 296 -9.11 10.21 16.50
C ILE A 296 -10.52 9.85 16.04
N SER A 297 -10.84 8.55 15.91
CA SER A 297 -12.16 8.12 15.47
C SER A 297 -13.26 8.55 16.44
N GLN A 298 -13.03 8.46 17.76
CA GLN A 298 -13.95 8.96 18.77
C GLN A 298 -14.18 10.47 18.63
N GLN A 299 -13.11 11.26 18.57
CA GLN A 299 -13.22 12.72 18.47
C GLN A 299 -13.99 13.15 17.21
N LEU A 300 -13.70 12.53 16.07
CA LEU A 300 -14.42 12.77 14.81
C LEU A 300 -15.91 12.42 14.94
N LEU A 301 -16.24 11.28 15.54
CA LEU A 301 -17.63 10.86 15.75
C LEU A 301 -18.38 11.83 16.65
N GLN A 302 -17.77 12.26 17.76
CA GLN A 302 -18.37 13.24 18.67
C GLN A 302 -18.61 14.58 17.99
N GLU A 303 -17.65 15.07 17.20
CA GLU A 303 -17.79 16.33 16.48
C GLU A 303 -18.91 16.26 15.42
N LEU A 304 -18.99 15.15 14.65
CA LEU A 304 -20.06 14.93 13.66
C LEU A 304 -21.45 14.87 14.30
N MET A 305 -21.57 14.16 15.43
CA MET A 305 -22.84 14.06 16.17
C MET A 305 -23.24 15.38 16.83
N SER A 306 -22.26 16.12 17.36
CA SER A 306 -22.46 17.46 17.95
C SER A 306 -22.94 18.45 16.89
N PHE A 307 -22.31 18.45 15.71
CA PHE A 307 -22.69 19.29 14.57
C PHE A 307 -24.15 19.05 14.15
N GLU A 308 -24.56 17.79 13.96
CA GLU A 308 -25.95 17.51 13.57
C GLU A 308 -26.96 17.82 14.70
N GLY A 309 -26.54 17.75 15.97
CA GLY A 309 -27.32 18.22 17.12
C GLY A 309 -27.71 19.71 17.08
N GLY A 310 -26.93 20.53 16.35
CA GLY A 310 -27.18 21.96 16.17
C GLY A 310 -28.14 22.31 15.02
N GLU A 311 -28.29 21.42 14.04
CA GLU A 311 -29.10 21.64 12.84
C GLU A 311 -30.58 21.22 13.04
N LYS A 312 -31.49 21.74 12.20
CA LYS A 312 -32.94 21.43 12.27
C LYS A 312 -33.57 21.36 10.87
N GLY A 313 -34.61 20.53 10.73
CA GLY A 313 -35.40 20.41 9.50
C GLY A 313 -34.58 19.89 8.31
N LEU A 314 -34.78 20.44 7.11
CA LEU A 314 -34.12 20.00 5.87
C LEU A 314 -32.61 20.31 5.79
N ASN A 315 -32.06 21.02 6.78
CA ASN A 315 -30.61 21.23 6.89
C ASN A 315 -29.89 20.05 7.55
N LEU A 316 -30.63 19.08 8.09
CA LEU A 316 -30.05 17.89 8.69
C LEU A 316 -29.30 17.07 7.65
N THR A 317 -28.09 16.68 7.98
CA THR A 317 -27.17 15.97 7.09
C THR A 317 -27.76 14.67 6.56
N HIS A 318 -28.43 13.89 7.42
CA HIS A 318 -29.09 12.65 7.01
C HIS A 318 -30.28 12.85 6.07
N SER A 319 -30.87 14.04 6.01
CA SER A 319 -31.93 14.34 5.03
C SER A 319 -31.37 14.61 3.63
N GLN A 320 -30.08 14.94 3.56
CA GLN A 320 -29.37 15.22 2.30
C GLN A 320 -28.56 14.02 1.79
N ASP A 321 -28.12 13.13 2.69
CA ASP A 321 -27.43 11.88 2.33
C ASP A 321 -28.03 10.68 3.07
N LYS A 322 -28.46 9.67 2.29
CA LYS A 322 -29.13 8.47 2.79
C LYS A 322 -28.21 7.53 3.59
N ASP A 323 -26.90 7.58 3.36
CA ASP A 323 -25.93 6.63 3.92
C ASP A 323 -25.23 7.21 5.16
N TYR A 324 -25.41 8.51 5.44
CA TYR A 324 -24.75 9.24 6.51
C TYR A 324 -24.90 8.59 7.89
N ILE A 325 -26.12 8.29 8.33
CA ILE A 325 -26.38 7.67 9.63
C ILE A 325 -25.73 6.28 9.67
N GLN A 326 -25.88 5.49 8.60
CA GLN A 326 -25.26 4.17 8.51
C GLN A 326 -23.73 4.25 8.62
N ASN A 327 -23.12 5.29 8.05
CA ASN A 327 -21.67 5.49 8.11
C ASN A 327 -21.18 5.80 9.53
N ILE A 328 -21.87 6.68 10.25
CA ILE A 328 -21.56 6.99 11.66
C ILE A 328 -21.72 5.74 12.53
N VAL A 329 -22.86 5.05 12.40
CA VAL A 329 -23.18 3.87 13.22
C VAL A 329 -22.21 2.72 12.95
N ALA A 330 -21.85 2.48 11.69
CA ALA A 330 -20.86 1.45 11.34
C ALA A 330 -19.47 1.80 11.90
N ALA A 331 -19.02 3.04 11.75
CA ALA A 331 -17.73 3.47 12.31
C ALA A 331 -17.71 3.38 13.85
N ALA A 332 -18.73 3.90 14.53
CA ALA A 332 -18.86 3.81 15.98
C ALA A 332 -18.91 2.35 16.47
N SER A 333 -19.58 1.45 15.75
CA SER A 333 -19.62 0.02 16.07
C SER A 333 -18.25 -0.65 16.04
N VAL A 334 -17.34 -0.22 15.16
CA VAL A 334 -15.97 -0.76 15.12
C VAL A 334 -15.16 -0.23 16.29
N VAL A 335 -15.22 1.08 16.55
CA VAL A 335 -14.46 1.75 17.63
C VAL A 335 -14.89 1.28 19.03
N LEU A 336 -16.20 0.99 19.21
CA LEU A 336 -16.77 0.46 20.46
C LEU A 336 -16.64 -1.07 20.60
N SER A 337 -15.90 -1.74 19.73
CA SER A 337 -15.68 -3.18 19.85
C SER A 337 -14.88 -3.51 21.13
N ASP A 338 -15.27 -4.60 21.80
CA ASP A 338 -14.54 -5.17 22.95
C ASP A 338 -13.05 -5.48 22.65
N LYS A 339 -12.68 -5.58 21.36
CA LYS A 339 -11.28 -5.74 20.94
C LYS A 339 -10.38 -4.60 21.43
N TYR A 340 -10.91 -3.39 21.60
CA TYR A 340 -10.13 -2.18 21.86
C TYR A 340 -10.21 -1.69 23.32
N THR A 341 -10.67 -2.52 24.26
CA THR A 341 -10.81 -2.12 25.69
C THR A 341 -9.50 -1.62 26.30
N GLU A 342 -8.36 -2.26 26.01
CA GLU A 342 -7.04 -1.83 26.50
C GLU A 342 -6.66 -0.43 25.99
N HIS A 343 -7.04 -0.10 24.75
CA HIS A 343 -6.81 1.23 24.18
C HIS A 343 -7.70 2.28 24.85
N TRP A 344 -8.94 1.93 25.17
CA TRP A 344 -9.86 2.82 25.89
C TRP A 344 -9.38 3.14 27.32
N GLU A 345 -8.84 2.18 28.05
CA GLU A 345 -8.23 2.42 29.37
C GLU A 345 -7.07 3.44 29.27
N ARG A 346 -6.22 3.29 28.25
CA ARG A 346 -5.11 4.22 28.03
C ARG A 346 -5.57 5.61 27.59
N ILE A 347 -6.64 5.70 26.81
CA ILE A 347 -7.26 6.98 26.41
C ILE A 347 -7.82 7.70 27.65
N GLU A 348 -8.52 6.98 28.53
CA GLU A 348 -9.06 7.54 29.77
C GLU A 348 -7.95 8.17 30.64
N GLU A 349 -6.79 7.54 30.75
CA GLU A 349 -5.64 8.10 31.47
C GLU A 349 -5.09 9.40 30.84
N LEU A 350 -5.19 9.55 29.52
CA LEU A 350 -4.59 10.66 28.77
C LEU A 350 -5.53 11.86 28.61
N THR A 351 -6.80 11.61 28.26
CA THR A 351 -7.77 12.66 27.95
C THR A 351 -8.86 12.80 29.02
N GLY A 352 -9.05 11.76 29.85
CA GLY A 352 -10.18 11.67 30.79
C GLY A 352 -11.50 11.28 30.12
N GLU A 353 -11.48 10.92 28.83
CA GLU A 353 -12.66 10.48 28.09
C GLU A 353 -12.73 8.96 28.03
N THR A 354 -13.94 8.42 28.08
CA THR A 354 -14.22 6.99 28.12
C THR A 354 -15.08 6.55 26.94
N ALA A 355 -15.15 5.23 26.71
CA ALA A 355 -16.09 4.66 25.75
C ALA A 355 -17.56 5.04 26.09
N GLU A 356 -17.87 5.25 27.37
CA GLU A 356 -19.19 5.68 27.82
C GLU A 356 -19.54 7.08 27.30
N ASP A 357 -18.57 7.99 27.22
CA ASP A 357 -18.81 9.33 26.68
C ASP A 357 -19.21 9.29 25.20
N LEU A 358 -18.62 8.37 24.43
CA LEU A 358 -19.01 8.13 23.04
C LEU A 358 -20.43 7.55 22.96
N VAL A 359 -20.77 6.58 23.81
CA VAL A 359 -22.13 6.01 23.89
C VAL A 359 -23.17 7.06 24.28
N LEU A 360 -22.86 7.94 25.24
CA LEU A 360 -23.71 9.08 25.60
C LEU A 360 -23.90 10.06 24.45
N SER A 361 -22.85 10.29 23.65
CA SER A 361 -22.93 11.12 22.45
C SER A 361 -23.86 10.50 21.41
N VAL A 362 -23.79 9.17 21.23
CA VAL A 362 -24.71 8.41 20.36
C VAL A 362 -26.15 8.51 20.85
N ASP A 363 -26.41 8.40 22.16
CA ASP A 363 -27.77 8.50 22.72
C ASP A 363 -28.38 9.90 22.47
N LYS A 364 -27.60 10.96 22.71
CA LYS A 364 -28.01 12.34 22.40
C LYS A 364 -28.30 12.54 20.91
N TYR A 365 -27.51 11.89 20.06
CA TYR A 365 -27.69 11.91 18.61
C TYR A 365 -28.99 11.21 18.19
N ILE A 366 -29.28 10.02 18.74
CA ILE A 366 -30.53 9.29 18.49
C ILE A 366 -31.75 10.11 18.93
N ALA A 367 -31.68 10.78 20.08
CA ALA A 367 -32.74 11.67 20.54
C ALA A 367 -32.99 12.84 19.58
N THR A 368 -31.93 13.35 18.94
CA THR A 368 -32.04 14.39 17.92
C THR A 368 -32.74 13.84 16.67
N LEU A 369 -32.35 12.66 16.19
CA LEU A 369 -32.97 11.98 15.04
C LEU A 369 -34.46 11.72 15.26
N ALA A 370 -34.83 11.21 16.44
CA ALA A 370 -36.21 10.92 16.81
C ALA A 370 -37.09 12.20 16.84
N ARG A 371 -36.53 13.33 17.30
CA ARG A 371 -37.23 14.62 17.30
C ARG A 371 -37.40 15.18 15.88
N SER A 372 -36.40 15.01 15.01
CA SER A 372 -36.47 15.50 13.63
C SER A 372 -37.33 14.64 12.70
N GLN A 373 -37.72 13.44 13.13
CA GLN A 373 -38.45 12.46 12.32
C GLN A 373 -39.78 13.00 11.75
N GLU A 374 -40.45 13.89 12.50
CA GLU A 374 -41.69 14.54 12.07
C GLU A 374 -41.43 15.63 11.00
N ASP A 375 -40.31 16.36 11.13
CA ASP A 375 -39.93 17.46 10.24
C ASP A 375 -39.34 16.98 8.90
N THR A 376 -38.71 15.79 8.88
CA THR A 376 -38.04 15.23 7.70
C THR A 376 -38.88 14.19 6.95
N TYR A 377 -40.12 13.91 7.39
CA TYR A 377 -41.00 12.87 6.82
C TYR A 377 -40.35 11.48 6.72
N THR A 378 -39.40 11.16 7.62
CA THR A 378 -38.71 9.87 7.63
C THR A 378 -39.52 8.82 8.37
N ASN A 379 -39.75 7.66 7.73
CA ASN A 379 -40.34 6.50 8.40
C ASN A 379 -39.44 5.98 9.53
N PRO A 380 -40.01 5.31 10.56
CA PRO A 380 -39.23 4.54 11.53
C PRO A 380 -38.21 3.66 10.82
N PHE A 381 -36.96 3.71 11.28
CA PHE A 381 -35.85 2.99 10.68
C PHE A 381 -35.04 2.25 11.74
N GLU A 382 -34.41 1.17 11.31
CA GLU A 382 -33.53 0.33 12.09
C GLU A 382 -32.20 0.21 11.34
N ILE A 383 -31.10 0.50 12.03
CA ILE A 383 -29.74 0.35 11.52
C ILE A 383 -29.02 -0.60 12.45
N VAL A 384 -28.50 -1.68 11.89
CA VAL A 384 -27.75 -2.70 12.61
C VAL A 384 -26.33 -2.73 12.07
N ALA A 385 -25.37 -2.65 12.98
CA ALA A 385 -23.96 -2.90 12.78
C ALA A 385 -23.52 -4.05 13.72
N ASP A 386 -22.30 -4.56 13.53
CA ASP A 386 -21.86 -5.80 14.17
C ASP A 386 -21.91 -5.77 15.70
N ASN A 387 -21.59 -4.62 16.30
CA ASN A 387 -21.54 -4.42 17.75
C ASN A 387 -22.58 -3.39 18.25
N MET A 388 -23.45 -2.88 17.37
CA MET A 388 -24.41 -1.83 17.75
C MET A 388 -25.66 -1.87 16.87
N GLY A 389 -26.84 -1.79 17.50
CA GLY A 389 -28.13 -1.64 16.81
C GLY A 389 -28.87 -0.40 17.29
N ILE A 390 -29.36 0.42 16.36
CA ILE A 390 -30.10 1.64 16.65
C ILE A 390 -31.43 1.60 15.89
N ALA A 391 -32.52 1.89 16.60
CA ALA A 391 -33.85 1.98 16.00
C ALA A 391 -34.59 3.21 16.53
N THR A 392 -35.33 3.88 15.65
CA THR A 392 -36.27 4.95 16.01
C THR A 392 -37.70 4.46 15.82
N LEU A 393 -38.54 4.64 16.84
CA LEU A 393 -39.96 4.27 16.81
C LEU A 393 -40.80 5.50 17.09
N HIS A 394 -41.83 5.73 16.27
CA HIS A 394 -42.79 6.81 16.47
C HIS A 394 -44.11 6.22 16.96
N ILE A 395 -44.53 6.57 18.19
CA ILE A 395 -45.75 6.05 18.82
C ILE A 395 -46.84 7.13 18.72
N TYR A 396 -47.84 6.90 17.86
CA TYR A 396 -49.05 7.71 17.85
C TYR A 396 -49.94 7.31 19.02
N ILE A 397 -50.17 8.23 19.97
CA ILE A 397 -51.23 8.10 20.96
C ILE A 397 -52.49 8.70 20.34
N THR A 398 -53.43 7.85 19.94
CA THR A 398 -54.73 8.24 19.38
C THR A 398 -55.77 8.59 20.43
#